data_AF-A0A0Q9SWL4-F1
#
_entry.id   AF-A0A0Q9SWL4-F1
#
_cell.length_a   1.000
_cell.length_b   1.000
_cell.length_c   1.000
_cell.angle_alpha   90.00
_cell.angle_beta   90.00
_cell.angle_gamma   90.00
#
_symmetry.space_group_name_H-M   'P 1'
#
loop_
_entity.id
_entity.type
_entity.pdbx_description
1 polymer ?
#
loop_
_entity_poly.entity_id
_entity_poly.type
_entity_poly.pdbx_seq_one_letter_code
_entity_poly.pdbx_strand_id
1 'polypeptide(L)'
;MALLSKKKVSFNELESKTITKINAFLAKRNDANAAVSEFTYELRELNDQIHAKNEEYADTYNSDLLREISVLKKKKADVIELAQIQREAFGKGDTKLVLTDADIADLTKTLAPYQKREMEAREKVYKQIAELEKSLEELEDAREEYLTDYWVPMNSLAIMATGEWYPLNHLKHEQPLRESQVKMYQITYHNAFPKGLI
;
A
#
# COMPACT_ATOMS: atom_id res chain seq x y z
N MET A 1 22.78 -18.66 -7.41
CA MET A 1 21.56 -17.91 -7.09
C MET A 1 20.75 -17.76 -8.37
N ALA A 2 19.65 -18.50 -8.51
CA ALA A 2 18.75 -18.32 -9.64
C ALA A 2 17.98 -17.02 -9.40
N LEU A 3 18.30 -15.98 -10.17
CA LEU A 3 17.43 -14.81 -10.31
C LEU A 3 16.07 -15.33 -10.78
N LEU A 4 15.08 -15.33 -9.88
CA LEU A 4 13.67 -15.47 -10.21
C LEU A 4 13.32 -14.29 -11.12
N SER A 5 13.59 -14.42 -12.42
CA SER A 5 12.99 -13.57 -13.42
C SER A 5 11.49 -13.78 -13.30
N LYS A 6 10.79 -12.90 -12.59
CA LYS A 6 9.32 -12.85 -12.59
C LYS A 6 8.93 -12.65 -14.05
N LYS A 7 8.67 -13.76 -14.75
CA LYS A 7 8.05 -13.75 -16.06
C LYS A 7 6.80 -12.89 -15.88
N LYS A 8 6.75 -11.74 -16.55
CA LYS A 8 5.62 -10.82 -16.49
C LYS A 8 4.41 -11.65 -16.92
N VAL A 9 3.60 -12.12 -15.98
CA VAL A 9 2.43 -12.94 -16.28
C VAL A 9 1.46 -11.96 -16.94
N SER A 10 1.41 -11.97 -18.27
CA SER A 10 0.39 -11.22 -18.99
C SER A 10 -0.90 -12.02 -18.89
N PHE A 11 -1.87 -11.48 -18.16
CA PHE A 11 -3.20 -12.07 -18.07
C PHE A 11 -3.99 -11.69 -19.32
N ASN A 12 -3.62 -12.25 -20.47
CA ASN A 12 -4.34 -12.01 -21.74
C ASN A 12 -5.82 -12.43 -21.62
N GLU A 13 -6.13 -13.32 -20.68
CA GLU A 13 -7.49 -13.74 -20.30
C GLU A 13 -8.29 -12.64 -19.55
N LEU A 14 -7.69 -11.51 -19.15
CA LEU A 14 -8.36 -10.33 -18.58
C LEU A 14 -8.71 -9.27 -19.63
N GLU A 15 -8.52 -9.56 -20.92
CA GLU A 15 -8.97 -8.68 -22.00
C GLU A 15 -10.50 -8.68 -22.08
N SER A 16 -11.11 -7.75 -21.36
CA SER A 16 -12.55 -7.47 -21.41
C SER A 16 -12.79 -6.08 -21.99
N LYS A 17 -13.82 -5.99 -22.85
CA LYS A 17 -14.28 -4.71 -23.39
C LYS A 17 -14.76 -3.80 -22.27
N THR A 18 -15.39 -4.37 -21.24
CA THR A 18 -15.84 -3.65 -20.05
C THR A 18 -14.67 -3.15 -19.21
N ILE A 19 -13.64 -3.96 -18.99
CA ILE A 19 -12.42 -3.55 -18.29
C ILE A 19 -11.73 -2.40 -19.05
N THR A 20 -11.68 -2.48 -20.38
CA THR A 20 -11.13 -1.41 -21.22
C THR A 20 -11.95 -0.12 -21.11
N LYS A 21 -13.28 -0.22 -21.11
CA LYS A 21 -14.21 0.91 -20.88
C LYS A 21 -13.99 1.56 -19.52
N ILE A 22 -13.81 0.76 -18.46
CA ILE A 22 -13.50 1.24 -17.10
C ILE A 22 -12.15 1.97 -17.09
N ASN A 23 -11.10 1.38 -17.66
CA ASN A 23 -9.77 1.98 -17.70
C ASN A 23 -9.75 3.32 -18.47
N ALA A 24 -10.43 3.39 -19.62
CA ALA A 24 -10.55 4.62 -20.39
C ALA A 24 -11.31 5.72 -19.62
N PHE A 25 -12.35 5.35 -18.86
CA PHE A 25 -13.06 6.28 -17.99
C PHE A 25 -12.16 6.81 -16.87
N LEU A 26 -11.39 5.93 -16.21
CA LEU A 26 -10.45 6.32 -15.17
C LEU A 26 -9.33 7.22 -15.70
N ALA A 27 -8.80 6.94 -16.90
CA ALA A 27 -7.80 7.77 -17.56
C ALA A 27 -8.33 9.19 -17.78
N LYS A 28 -9.52 9.34 -18.40
CA LYS A 28 -10.15 10.65 -18.61
C LYS A 28 -10.38 11.42 -17.31
N ARG A 29 -10.79 10.73 -16.24
CA ARG A 29 -10.97 11.35 -14.92
C ARG A 29 -9.63 11.83 -14.34
N ASN A 30 -8.57 11.05 -14.49
CA ASN A 30 -7.25 11.42 -14.02
C ASN A 30 -6.67 12.60 -14.81
N ASP A 31 -6.82 12.61 -16.13
CA ASP A 31 -6.42 13.73 -17.00
C ASP A 31 -7.16 15.01 -16.61
N ALA A 32 -8.46 14.90 -16.33
CA ALA A 32 -9.25 16.04 -15.87
C ALA A 32 -8.79 16.57 -14.51
N ASN A 33 -8.45 15.69 -13.57
CA ASN A 33 -7.90 16.10 -12.28
C ASN A 33 -6.52 16.76 -12.44
N ALA A 34 -5.69 16.27 -13.37
CA ALA A 34 -4.41 16.89 -13.69
C ALA A 34 -4.59 18.31 -14.26
N ALA A 35 -5.50 18.48 -15.21
CA ALA A 35 -5.83 19.81 -15.77
C ALA A 35 -6.34 20.78 -14.70
N VAL A 36 -7.18 20.33 -13.75
CA VAL A 36 -7.62 21.16 -12.61
C VAL A 36 -6.45 21.56 -11.71
N SER A 37 -5.45 20.68 -11.53
CA SER A 37 -4.23 21.02 -10.80
C SER A 37 -3.41 22.09 -11.52
N GLU A 38 -3.29 22.00 -12.86
CA GLU A 38 -2.61 23.01 -13.68
C GLU A 38 -3.32 24.36 -13.61
N PHE A 39 -4.65 24.40 -13.74
CA PHE A 39 -5.42 25.63 -13.57
C PHE A 39 -5.24 26.24 -12.17
N THR A 40 -5.10 25.41 -11.13
CA THR A 40 -4.86 25.91 -9.77
C THR A 40 -3.50 26.60 -9.64
N TYR A 41 -2.48 26.07 -10.32
CA TYR A 41 -1.17 26.70 -10.40
C TYR A 41 -1.23 28.03 -11.17
N GLU A 42 -1.86 28.03 -12.35
CA GLU A 42 -2.01 29.24 -13.18
C GLU A 42 -2.79 30.35 -12.44
N LEU A 43 -3.84 30.00 -11.70
CA LEU A 43 -4.59 30.97 -10.88
C LEU A 43 -3.75 31.58 -9.76
N ARG A 44 -2.82 30.80 -9.19
CA ARG A 44 -1.89 31.31 -8.18
C ARG A 44 -0.94 32.31 -8.81
N GLU A 45 -0.33 31.97 -9.94
CA GLU A 45 0.58 32.85 -10.66
C GLU A 45 -0.10 34.16 -11.08
N LEU A 46 -1.32 34.09 -11.62
CA LEU A 46 -2.11 35.27 -11.97
C LEU A 46 -2.44 36.13 -10.74
N ASN A 47 -2.72 35.53 -9.59
CA ASN A 47 -2.94 36.29 -8.34
C ASN A 47 -1.66 37.01 -7.90
N ASP A 48 -0.51 36.34 -7.95
CA ASP A 48 0.77 36.90 -7.54
C ASP A 48 1.14 38.08 -8.46
N GLN A 49 0.94 37.94 -9.79
CA GLN A 49 1.15 39.02 -10.76
C GLN A 49 0.20 40.21 -10.54
N ILE A 50 -1.08 39.95 -10.24
CA ILE A 50 -2.06 40.99 -9.91
C ILE A 50 -1.64 41.73 -8.63
N HIS A 51 -1.21 41.00 -7.60
CA HIS A 51 -0.75 41.60 -6.34
C HIS A 51 0.47 42.50 -6.56
N ALA A 52 1.51 41.99 -7.23
CA ALA A 52 2.72 42.76 -7.52
C ALA A 52 2.42 44.05 -8.30
N LYS A 53 1.54 43.99 -9.31
CA LYS A 53 1.15 45.18 -10.08
C LYS A 53 0.28 46.16 -9.30
N ASN A 54 -0.55 45.69 -8.37
CA ASN A 54 -1.31 46.59 -7.48
C ASN A 54 -0.37 47.32 -6.51
N GLU A 55 0.67 46.65 -6.00
CA GLU A 55 1.70 47.27 -5.16
C GLU A 55 2.49 48.32 -5.96
N GLU A 56 2.96 47.95 -7.16
CA GLU A 56 3.66 48.89 -8.06
C GLU A 56 2.79 50.10 -8.42
N TYR A 57 1.48 49.89 -8.65
CA TYR A 57 0.56 50.99 -8.88
C TYR A 57 0.39 51.89 -7.65
N ALA A 58 0.32 51.33 -6.44
CA ALA A 58 0.20 52.12 -5.21
C ALA A 58 1.41 53.03 -4.99
N ASP A 59 2.59 52.60 -5.45
CA ASP A 59 3.83 53.37 -5.35
C ASP A 59 3.99 54.40 -6.49
N THR A 60 3.61 54.05 -7.72
CA THR A 60 3.90 54.85 -8.92
C THR A 60 2.71 55.66 -9.45
N TYR A 61 1.48 55.30 -9.07
CA TYR A 61 0.22 55.83 -9.62
C TYR A 61 0.12 55.76 -11.16
N ASN A 62 0.86 54.84 -11.80
CA ASN A 62 0.86 54.71 -13.25
C ASN A 62 -0.44 54.08 -13.76
N SER A 63 -1.24 54.84 -14.51
CA SER A 63 -2.53 54.36 -15.03
C SER A 63 -2.42 53.20 -16.04
N ASP A 64 -1.27 53.00 -16.67
CA ASP A 64 -1.07 51.86 -17.58
C ASP A 64 -1.09 50.53 -16.82
N LEU A 65 -0.64 50.51 -15.56
CA LEU A 65 -0.70 49.33 -14.69
C LEU A 65 -2.15 48.89 -14.42
N LEU A 66 -3.09 49.83 -14.31
CA LEU A 66 -4.52 49.52 -14.13
C LEU A 66 -5.07 48.75 -15.34
N ARG A 67 -4.60 49.06 -16.55
CA ARG A 67 -4.99 48.36 -17.77
C ARG A 67 -4.43 46.94 -17.77
N GLU A 68 -3.18 46.76 -17.37
CA GLU A 68 -2.55 45.43 -17.25
C GLU A 68 -3.21 44.57 -16.17
N ILE A 69 -3.52 45.15 -15.00
CA ILE A 69 -4.28 44.49 -13.92
C ILE A 69 -5.66 44.04 -14.43
N SER A 70 -6.35 44.88 -15.22
CA SER A 70 -7.64 44.53 -15.82
C SER A 70 -7.54 43.31 -16.75
N VAL A 71 -6.50 43.26 -17.59
CA VAL A 71 -6.23 42.12 -18.48
C VAL A 71 -5.96 40.85 -17.67
N LEU A 72 -5.15 40.93 -16.61
CA LEU A 72 -4.85 39.78 -15.75
C LEU A 72 -6.09 39.30 -14.98
N LYS A 73 -6.93 40.22 -14.49
CA LYS A 73 -8.21 39.89 -13.84
C LYS A 73 -9.17 39.18 -14.80
N LYS A 74 -9.20 39.60 -16.07
CA LYS A 74 -9.99 38.91 -17.10
C LYS A 74 -9.48 37.49 -17.35
N LYS A 75 -8.17 37.32 -17.57
CA LYS A 75 -7.55 35.99 -17.70
C LYS A 75 -7.84 35.10 -16.50
N LYS A 76 -7.75 35.64 -15.28
CA LYS A 76 -8.10 34.92 -14.05
C LYS A 76 -9.55 34.44 -14.07
N ALA A 77 -10.49 35.28 -14.51
CA ALA A 77 -11.89 34.87 -14.64
C ALA A 77 -12.07 33.75 -15.67
N ASP A 78 -11.42 33.85 -16.83
CA ASP A 78 -11.46 32.83 -17.89
C ASP A 78 -10.91 31.47 -17.37
N VAL A 79 -9.80 31.47 -16.63
CA VAL A 79 -9.21 30.25 -16.04
C VAL A 79 -10.12 29.66 -14.94
N ILE A 80 -10.80 30.50 -14.14
CA ILE A 80 -11.78 30.02 -13.15
C ILE A 80 -12.94 29.30 -13.84
N GLU A 81 -13.47 29.87 -14.93
CA GLU A 81 -14.56 29.27 -15.70
C GLU A 81 -14.14 27.92 -16.29
N LEU A 82 -12.96 27.84 -16.91
CA LEU A 82 -12.42 26.59 -17.45
C LEU A 82 -12.22 25.53 -16.35
N ALA A 83 -11.68 25.92 -15.19
CA ALA A 83 -11.51 25.01 -14.06
C ALA A 83 -12.86 24.51 -13.53
N GLN A 84 -13.89 25.35 -13.55
CA GLN A 84 -15.23 24.98 -13.13
C GLN A 84 -15.90 24.01 -14.12
N ILE A 85 -15.82 24.28 -15.43
CA ILE A 85 -16.30 23.37 -16.48
C ILE A 85 -15.64 21.99 -16.34
N GLN A 86 -14.32 21.94 -16.12
CA GLN A 86 -13.60 20.68 -15.98
C GLN A 86 -13.99 19.93 -14.69
N ARG A 87 -14.23 20.66 -13.59
CA ARG A 87 -14.75 20.08 -12.33
C ARG A 87 -16.18 19.59 -12.48
N GLU A 88 -17.03 20.24 -13.25
CA GLU A 88 -18.40 19.80 -13.48
C GLU A 88 -18.43 18.58 -14.42
N ALA A 89 -17.55 18.54 -15.42
CA ALA A 89 -17.41 17.41 -16.32
C ALA A 89 -16.88 16.13 -15.64
N PHE A 90 -15.97 16.24 -14.65
CA PHE A 90 -15.31 15.05 -14.07
C PHE A 90 -15.10 15.07 -12.54
N GLY A 91 -15.14 16.23 -11.89
CA GLY A 91 -14.82 16.41 -10.47
C GLY A 91 -16.00 16.26 -9.50
N LYS A 92 -17.23 16.58 -9.91
CA LYS A 92 -18.44 16.44 -9.06
C LYS A 92 -19.06 15.03 -9.06
N GLY A 93 -18.53 14.09 -9.84
CA GLY A 93 -19.05 12.73 -9.91
C GLY A 93 -20.41 12.60 -10.60
N ASP A 94 -20.88 13.64 -11.30
CA ASP A 94 -22.11 13.59 -12.10
C ASP A 94 -21.93 12.75 -13.37
N THR A 95 -20.72 12.67 -13.92
CA THR A 95 -20.36 11.70 -14.95
C THR A 95 -20.05 10.35 -14.32
N LYS A 96 -21.07 9.66 -13.80
CA LYS A 96 -20.91 8.28 -13.33
C LYS A 96 -20.71 7.36 -14.53
N LEU A 97 -19.73 6.46 -14.43
CA LEU A 97 -19.63 5.35 -15.37
C LEU A 97 -20.89 4.48 -15.21
N VAL A 98 -21.77 4.51 -16.21
CA VAL A 98 -22.92 3.62 -16.26
C VAL A 98 -22.50 2.32 -16.91
N LEU A 99 -22.61 1.23 -16.13
CA LEU A 99 -22.45 -0.13 -16.60
C LEU A 99 -23.83 -0.69 -16.94
N THR A 100 -23.93 -1.32 -18.10
CA THR A 100 -25.12 -2.04 -18.54
C THR A 100 -25.13 -3.46 -17.96
N ASP A 101 -26.27 -4.15 -18.02
CA ASP A 101 -26.34 -5.57 -17.62
C ASP A 101 -25.36 -6.45 -18.42
N ALA A 102 -25.12 -6.11 -19.69
CA ALA A 102 -24.12 -6.78 -20.52
C ALA A 102 -22.68 -6.55 -20.03
N ASP A 103 -22.37 -5.33 -19.56
CA ASP A 103 -21.08 -5.00 -18.95
C ASP A 103 -20.87 -5.81 -17.66
N ILE A 104 -21.91 -5.95 -16.84
CA ILE A 104 -21.87 -6.73 -15.59
C ILE A 104 -21.67 -8.22 -15.89
N ALA A 105 -22.37 -8.76 -16.89
CA ALA A 105 -22.22 -10.15 -17.30
C ALA A 105 -20.80 -10.44 -17.85
N ASP A 106 -20.23 -9.52 -18.62
CA ASP A 106 -18.87 -9.61 -19.14
C ASP A 106 -17.83 -9.59 -18.01
N LEU A 107 -17.98 -8.70 -17.02
CA LEU A 107 -17.13 -8.67 -15.83
C LEU A 107 -17.24 -9.96 -15.02
N THR A 108 -18.46 -10.45 -14.80
CA THR A 108 -18.71 -11.69 -14.05
C THR A 108 -18.03 -12.87 -14.73
N LYS A 109 -18.19 -13.00 -16.06
CA LYS A 109 -17.55 -14.05 -16.85
C LYS A 109 -16.02 -13.96 -16.81
N THR A 110 -15.48 -12.75 -16.91
CA THR A 110 -14.03 -12.52 -16.95
C THR A 110 -13.40 -12.77 -15.58
N LEU A 111 -14.07 -12.41 -14.48
CA LEU A 111 -13.53 -12.50 -13.12
C LEU A 111 -13.82 -13.83 -12.41
N ALA A 112 -14.90 -14.54 -12.75
CA ALA A 112 -15.28 -15.78 -12.07
C ALA A 112 -14.17 -16.85 -12.01
N PRO A 113 -13.39 -17.11 -13.09
CA PRO A 113 -12.28 -18.07 -13.03
C PRO A 113 -11.19 -17.67 -12.02
N TYR A 114 -10.97 -16.36 -11.86
CA TYR A 114 -9.95 -15.83 -10.95
C TYR A 114 -10.41 -15.89 -9.50
N GLN A 115 -11.66 -15.53 -9.22
CA GLN A 115 -12.25 -15.69 -7.88
C GLN A 115 -12.20 -17.15 -7.43
N LYS A 116 -12.48 -18.08 -8.34
CA LYS A 116 -12.36 -19.52 -8.06
C LYS A 116 -10.91 -19.92 -7.75
N ARG A 117 -9.95 -19.52 -8.60
CA ARG A 117 -8.52 -19.80 -8.37
C ARG A 117 -8.00 -19.16 -7.07
N GLU A 118 -8.46 -17.96 -6.74
CA GLU A 118 -8.11 -17.28 -5.49
C GLU A 118 -8.63 -18.04 -4.28
N MET A 119 -9.90 -18.47 -4.30
CA MET A 119 -10.48 -19.27 -3.22
C MET A 119 -9.75 -20.61 -3.05
N GLU A 120 -9.46 -21.32 -4.14
CA GLU A 120 -8.70 -22.58 -4.11
C GLU A 120 -7.28 -22.38 -3.56
N ALA A 121 -6.60 -21.31 -3.99
CA ALA A 121 -5.26 -20.97 -3.47
C ALA A 121 -5.30 -20.62 -1.98
N ARG A 122 -6.31 -19.85 -1.56
CA ARG A 122 -6.50 -19.46 -0.17
C ARG A 122 -6.79 -20.65 0.73
N GLU A 123 -7.64 -21.58 0.28
CA GLU A 123 -7.92 -22.82 1.01
C GLU A 123 -6.65 -23.68 1.16
N LYS A 124 -5.84 -23.78 0.09
CA LYS A 124 -4.57 -24.50 0.15
C LYS A 124 -3.60 -23.87 1.17
N VAL A 125 -3.48 -22.54 1.17
CA VAL A 125 -2.63 -21.83 2.12
C VAL A 125 -3.11 -22.05 3.55
N TYR A 126 -4.42 -22.00 3.81
CA TYR A 126 -4.94 -22.27 5.16
C TYR A 126 -4.68 -23.70 5.63
N LYS A 127 -4.80 -24.70 4.75
CA LYS A 127 -4.43 -26.08 5.11
C LYS A 127 -2.95 -26.20 5.47
N GLN A 128 -2.07 -25.56 4.70
CA GLN A 128 -0.63 -25.54 4.99
C GLN A 128 -0.30 -24.84 6.31
N ILE A 129 -1.01 -23.75 6.64
CA ILE A 129 -0.86 -23.07 7.93
C ILE A 129 -1.27 -24.00 9.07
N ALA A 130 -2.43 -24.66 8.98
CA ALA A 130 -2.89 -25.57 10.02
C ALA A 130 -1.96 -26.78 10.22
N GLU A 131 -1.39 -27.34 9.14
CA GLU A 131 -0.39 -28.40 9.21
C GLU A 131 0.90 -27.94 9.91
N LEU A 132 1.35 -26.71 9.63
CA LEU A 132 2.51 -26.11 10.27
C LEU A 132 2.27 -25.80 11.75
N GLU A 133 1.09 -25.31 12.10
CA GLU A 133 0.69 -25.06 13.50
C GLU A 133 0.71 -26.36 14.30
N LYS A 134 0.14 -27.45 13.75
CA LYS A 134 0.19 -28.76 14.39
C LYS A 134 1.63 -29.27 14.55
N SER A 135 2.46 -29.11 13.51
CA SER A 135 3.87 -29.52 13.57
C SER A 135 4.65 -28.71 14.60
N LEU A 136 4.28 -27.43 14.81
CA LEU A 136 4.88 -26.58 15.83
C LEU A 136 4.48 -27.04 17.24
N GLU A 137 3.21 -27.35 17.46
CA GLU A 137 2.70 -27.88 18.73
C GLU A 137 3.40 -29.20 19.10
N GLU A 138 3.51 -30.14 18.14
CA GLU A 138 4.25 -31.41 18.34
C GLU A 138 5.74 -31.18 18.71
N LEU A 139 6.37 -30.14 18.16
CA LEU A 139 7.76 -29.77 18.49
C LEU A 139 7.87 -29.09 19.86
N GLU A 140 6.88 -28.29 20.25
CA GLU A 140 6.82 -27.64 21.57
C GLU A 140 6.65 -28.69 22.67
N ASP A 141 5.75 -29.66 22.47
CA ASP A 141 5.54 -30.80 23.37
C ASP A 141 6.82 -31.63 23.52
N ALA A 142 7.46 -32.01 22.41
CA ALA A 142 8.70 -32.79 22.44
C ALA A 142 9.85 -32.03 23.13
N ARG A 143 9.89 -30.70 22.97
CA ARG A 143 10.84 -29.84 23.67
C ARG A 143 10.54 -29.79 25.17
N GLU A 144 9.28 -29.67 25.56
CA GLU A 144 8.87 -29.65 26.97
C GLU A 144 9.16 -30.99 27.67
N GLU A 145 8.89 -32.11 27.00
CA GLU A 145 9.27 -33.45 27.47
C GLU A 145 10.78 -33.56 27.66
N TYR A 146 11.59 -33.18 26.66
CA TYR A 146 13.05 -33.18 26.78
C TYR A 146 13.53 -32.32 27.95
N LEU A 147 12.99 -31.12 28.09
CA LEU A 147 13.38 -30.22 29.18
C LEU A 147 13.02 -30.78 30.55
N THR A 148 11.80 -31.30 30.70
CA THR A 148 11.24 -31.74 31.98
C THR A 148 11.80 -33.08 32.43
N ASP A 149 11.89 -34.05 31.51
CA ASP A 149 12.21 -35.43 31.86
C ASP A 149 13.71 -35.72 31.81
N TYR A 150 14.46 -34.97 30.99
CA TYR A 150 15.89 -35.21 30.79
C TYR A 150 16.76 -34.06 31.26
N TRP A 151 16.53 -32.84 30.76
CA TRP A 151 17.46 -31.74 31.01
C TRP A 151 17.41 -31.23 32.45
N VAL A 152 16.22 -30.91 32.98
CA VAL A 152 16.05 -30.40 34.35
C VAL A 152 16.57 -31.40 35.39
N PRO A 153 16.24 -32.70 35.33
CA PRO A 153 16.72 -33.69 36.30
C PRO A 153 18.24 -33.90 36.20
N MET A 154 18.79 -34.03 34.99
CA MET A 154 20.24 -34.21 34.82
C MET A 154 21.03 -32.97 35.25
N ASN A 155 20.55 -31.77 34.92
CA ASN A 155 21.19 -30.53 35.36
C ASN A 155 21.12 -30.40 36.89
N SER A 156 20.00 -30.75 37.51
CA SER A 156 19.87 -30.74 38.97
C SER A 156 20.83 -31.73 39.63
N LEU A 157 20.97 -32.94 39.09
CA LEU A 157 21.93 -33.94 39.57
C LEU A 157 23.39 -33.48 39.36
N ALA A 158 23.69 -32.87 38.22
CA ALA A 158 25.00 -32.31 37.94
C ALA A 158 25.36 -31.20 38.93
N ILE A 159 24.44 -30.25 39.19
CA ILE A 159 24.60 -29.19 40.19
C ILE A 159 24.81 -29.78 41.59
N MET A 160 24.04 -30.80 41.98
CA MET A 160 24.22 -31.47 43.27
C MET A 160 25.59 -32.16 43.38
N ALA A 161 26.10 -32.73 42.29
CA ALA A 161 27.36 -33.46 42.26
C ALA A 161 28.60 -32.54 42.19
N THR A 162 28.51 -31.40 41.50
CA THR A 162 29.67 -30.53 41.21
C THR A 162 29.63 -29.19 41.94
N GLY A 163 28.47 -28.77 42.47
CA GLY A 163 28.28 -27.45 43.07
C GLY A 163 28.22 -26.29 42.06
N GLU A 164 28.28 -26.57 40.76
CA GLU A 164 28.33 -25.57 39.69
C GLU A 164 27.04 -25.55 38.87
N TRP A 165 26.52 -24.35 38.61
CA TRP A 165 25.43 -24.14 37.65
C TRP A 165 25.98 -24.16 36.22
N TYR A 166 25.66 -25.21 35.46
CA TYR A 166 25.98 -25.28 34.02
C TYR A 166 24.83 -24.68 33.20
N PRO A 167 25.02 -23.54 32.49
CA PRO A 167 23.95 -22.97 31.67
C PRO A 167 23.72 -23.79 30.39
N LEU A 168 22.45 -23.88 29.96
CA LEU A 168 21.96 -24.43 28.67
C LEU A 168 22.76 -23.99 27.43
N ASN A 169 23.51 -22.90 27.54
CA ASN A 169 24.23 -22.25 26.45
C ASN A 169 25.46 -23.03 25.93
N HIS A 170 25.81 -24.20 26.48
CA HIS A 170 26.96 -24.99 26.05
C HIS A 170 26.67 -26.09 25.01
N LEU A 171 25.42 -26.28 24.58
CA LEU A 171 25.12 -27.06 23.39
C LEU A 171 25.56 -26.27 22.14
N LYS A 172 26.84 -26.44 21.76
CA LYS A 172 27.46 -25.87 20.54
C LYS A 172 26.73 -26.23 19.23
N HIS A 173 25.70 -27.07 19.27
CA HIS A 173 24.91 -27.47 18.10
C HIS A 173 23.56 -26.73 17.93
N GLU A 174 23.18 -25.83 18.84
CA GLU A 174 21.95 -25.02 18.72
C GLU A 174 22.19 -23.57 18.25
N GLN A 175 23.37 -23.25 17.72
CA GLN A 175 23.66 -21.90 17.20
C GLN A 175 22.61 -21.37 16.20
N PRO A 176 22.01 -22.18 15.30
CA PRO A 176 20.98 -21.67 14.39
C PRO A 176 19.67 -21.29 15.10
N LEU A 177 19.26 -22.04 16.12
CA LEU A 177 18.05 -21.79 16.92
C LEU A 177 18.23 -20.58 17.83
N ARG A 178 19.41 -20.43 18.42
CA ARG A 178 19.75 -19.27 19.25
C ARG A 178 19.87 -17.99 18.41
N GLU A 179 20.49 -18.06 17.23
CA GLU A 179 20.51 -16.93 16.29
C GLU A 179 19.11 -16.58 15.80
N SER A 180 18.25 -17.57 15.58
CA SER A 180 16.86 -17.37 15.17
C SER A 180 16.05 -16.75 16.31
N GLN A 181 16.17 -17.22 17.55
CA GLN A 181 15.52 -16.62 18.72
C GLN A 181 16.00 -15.20 18.98
N VAL A 182 17.30 -14.92 18.88
CA VAL A 182 17.83 -13.55 19.05
C VAL A 182 17.33 -12.63 17.93
N LYS A 183 17.29 -13.10 16.68
CA LYS A 183 16.71 -12.34 15.56
C LYS A 183 15.20 -12.16 15.70
N MET A 184 14.48 -13.16 16.21
CA MET A 184 13.04 -13.09 16.46
C MET A 184 12.76 -12.08 17.58
N TYR A 185 13.50 -12.13 18.69
CA TYR A 185 13.44 -11.12 19.76
C TYR A 185 13.76 -9.72 19.22
N GLN A 186 14.77 -9.58 18.36
CA GLN A 186 15.09 -8.31 17.72
C GLN A 186 13.94 -7.81 16.84
N ILE A 187 13.24 -8.68 16.10
CA ILE A 187 12.07 -8.32 15.28
C ILE A 187 10.87 -7.92 16.15
N THR A 188 10.60 -8.63 17.25
CA THR A 188 9.50 -8.31 18.19
C THR A 188 9.72 -6.95 18.87
N TYR A 189 10.98 -6.59 19.13
CA TYR A 189 11.35 -5.29 19.73
C TYR A 189 11.63 -4.18 18.70
N HIS A 190 11.73 -4.49 17.40
CA HIS A 190 12.05 -3.50 16.37
C HIS A 190 10.88 -2.59 15.95
N ASN A 191 9.69 -2.72 16.55
CA ASN A 191 8.47 -1.98 16.13
C ASN A 191 8.21 -2.07 14.60
N ALA A 192 8.68 -3.12 13.92
CA ALA A 192 8.56 -3.26 12.47
C ALA A 192 7.13 -3.57 12.01
N PHE A 193 6.25 -3.94 12.94
CA PHE A 193 4.82 -4.11 12.71
C PHE A 193 4.02 -3.22 13.66
N PRO A 194 2.91 -2.60 13.21
CA PRO A 194 2.07 -1.81 14.08
C PRO A 194 1.50 -2.72 15.17
N LYS A 195 1.71 -2.34 16.44
CA LYS A 195 1.04 -2.97 17.58
C LYS A 195 -0.45 -2.73 17.41
N GLY A 196 -1.18 -3.76 16.99
CA GLY A 196 -2.63 -3.74 17.01
C GLY A 196 -3.10 -3.56 18.46
N LEU A 197 -3.99 -2.58 18.67
CA LEU A 197 -4.74 -2.38 19.90
C LEU A 197 -5.53 -3.65 20.24
N ILE A 198 -5.23 -4.26 21.37
CA ILE A 198 -6.18 -4.95 22.24
C ILE A 198 -5.96 -4.39 23.64
#